data_AF-A0A9E5VMK1-F1
#
_entry.id   AF-A0A9E5VMK1-F1
#
_cell.length_a   1.000
_cell.length_b   1.000
_cell.length_c   1.000
_cell.angle_alpha   90.00
_cell.angle_beta   90.00
_cell.angle_gamma   90.00
#
_symmetry.space_group_name_H-M   'P 1'
#
loop_
_entity.id
_entity.type
_entity.pdbx_description
1 polymer ?
#
loop_
_entity_poly.entity_id
_entity_poly.type
_entity_poly.pdbx_seq_one_letter_code
_entity_poly.pdbx_strand_id
1 'polypeptide(L)'
;MRKTEMTLGLIAGIAGLVLAVLSLLGVTKYLPGTLATAAYSGYILLGANALGIVGALIVLKRHVAGSVLMLVATVTVMVLGFPWQSIPGTVYIMAIVLAMVPVKADIQKAGKENAK
;
A
#
# COMPACT_ATOMS: atom_id res chain seq x y z
N MET A 1 12.67 -6.53 -11.33
CA MET A 1 12.29 -5.25 -10.68
C MET A 1 11.44 -5.46 -9.42
N ARG A 2 10.89 -6.66 -9.18
CA ARG A 2 9.98 -6.93 -8.06
C ARG A 2 10.47 -6.70 -6.64
N LYS A 3 11.79 -6.69 -6.42
CA LYS A 3 12.38 -6.28 -5.15
C LYS A 3 12.16 -4.79 -4.87
N THR A 4 12.22 -3.94 -5.89
CA THR A 4 12.00 -2.50 -5.78
C THR A 4 10.55 -2.19 -5.41
N GLU A 5 9.60 -2.88 -6.04
CA GLU A 5 8.16 -2.76 -5.73
C GLU A 5 7.85 -3.16 -4.29
N MET A 6 8.41 -4.29 -3.84
CA MET A 6 8.32 -4.72 -2.44
C MET A 6 8.90 -3.66 -1.50
N THR A 7 10.10 -3.13 -1.78
CA THR A 7 10.74 -2.12 -0.93
C THR A 7 9.89 -0.85 -0.83
N LEU A 8 9.34 -0.36 -1.95
CA LEU A 8 8.45 0.80 -1.95
C LEU A 8 7.17 0.54 -1.16
N GLY A 9 6.55 -0.63 -1.35
CA GLY A 9 5.36 -1.02 -0.59
C GLY A 9 5.62 -1.18 0.92
N LEU A 10 6.80 -1.67 1.31
CA LEU A 10 7.22 -1.76 2.70
C LEU A 10 7.45 -0.38 3.31
N ILE A 11 8.14 0.52 2.61
CA ILE A 11 8.37 1.90 3.07
C ILE A 11 7.03 2.63 3.24
N ALA A 12 6.13 2.50 2.27
CA ALA A 12 4.78 3.07 2.33
C ALA A 12 4.03 2.57 3.57
N GLY A 13 4.03 1.25 3.79
CA GLY A 13 3.33 0.65 4.92
C GLY A 13 3.92 1.02 6.28
N ILE A 14 5.24 1.03 6.41
CA ILE A 14 5.89 1.44 7.66
C ILE A 14 5.61 2.92 7.95
N ALA A 15 5.72 3.80 6.95
CA ALA A 15 5.41 5.22 7.12
C ALA A 15 3.94 5.43 7.50
N GLY A 16 3.01 4.72 6.86
CA GLY A 16 1.59 4.78 7.18
C GLY A 16 1.24 4.21 8.55
N LEU A 17 1.93 3.15 9.00
CA LEU A 17 1.83 2.63 10.37
C LEU A 17 2.29 3.66 11.40
N VAL A 18 3.45 4.30 11.19
CA VAL A 18 3.94 5.36 12.09
C VAL A 18 2.92 6.50 12.19
N LEU A 19 2.37 6.94 11.07
CA LEU A 19 1.32 7.97 11.07
C LEU A 19 0.03 7.53 11.76
N ALA A 20 -0.35 6.25 11.65
CA ALA A 20 -1.48 5.68 12.36
C ALA A 20 -1.26 5.62 13.88
N VAL A 21 -0.06 5.24 14.32
CA VAL A 21 0.31 5.27 15.76
C VAL A 21 0.32 6.70 16.29
N LEU A 22 0.92 7.64 15.57
CA LEU A 22 0.92 9.06 15.95
C LEU A 22 -0.50 9.63 16.07
N SER A 23 -1.43 9.14 15.25
CA SER A 23 -2.85 9.49 15.37
C SER A 23 -3.48 8.95 16.64
N LEU A 24 -3.23 7.67 17.00
CA LEU A 24 -3.73 7.10 18.25
C LEU A 24 -3.19 7.84 19.48
N LEU A 25 -1.98 8.40 19.39
CA LEU A 25 -1.38 9.24 20.42
C LEU A 25 -1.91 10.68 20.43
N GLY A 26 -2.83 11.03 19.52
CA GLY A 26 -3.42 12.37 19.42
C GLY A 26 -2.45 13.44 18.89
N VAL A 27 -1.33 13.04 18.29
CA VAL A 27 -0.31 13.95 17.72
C VAL A 27 -0.78 14.50 16.37
N THR A 28 -1.41 13.66 15.55
CA THR A 28 -1.98 14.05 14.25
C THR A 28 -3.49 14.32 14.39
N LYS A 29 -3.87 15.44 15.02
CA LYS A 29 -5.25 15.96 15.00
C LYS A 29 -5.52 16.72 13.70
N TYR A 30 -6.71 16.65 13.08
CA TYR A 30 -7.43 17.84 12.54
C TYR A 30 -8.81 17.57 11.90
N LEU A 31 -9.85 18.20 12.48
CA LEU A 31 -11.05 18.88 11.95
C LEU A 31 -12.14 18.88 13.06
N PRO A 32 -12.84 20.00 13.33
CA PRO A 32 -13.87 20.05 14.35
C PRO A 32 -15.14 19.38 13.83
N GLY A 33 -15.75 18.53 14.66
CA GLY A 33 -17.09 18.01 14.41
C GLY A 33 -17.17 16.49 14.39
N THR A 34 -18.30 16.02 14.88
CA THR A 34 -18.80 14.66 15.15
C THR A 34 -18.67 13.61 14.02
N LEU A 35 -18.12 13.96 12.84
CA LEU A 35 -17.67 13.01 11.81
C LEU A 35 -16.30 12.38 12.13
N ALA A 36 -15.57 12.96 13.09
CA ALA A 36 -14.20 12.59 13.48
C ALA A 36 -14.06 11.19 14.13
N THR A 37 -15.13 10.61 14.65
CA THR A 37 -15.05 9.40 15.49
C THR A 37 -15.13 8.09 14.70
N ALA A 38 -15.77 8.09 13.52
CA ALA A 38 -15.98 6.88 12.72
C ALA A 38 -15.05 6.80 11.49
N ALA A 39 -14.72 7.95 10.88
CA ALA A 39 -13.89 8.01 9.67
C ALA A 39 -12.38 7.99 9.94
N TYR A 40 -11.95 8.04 11.21
CA TYR A 40 -10.54 8.29 11.59
C TYR A 40 -10.05 7.37 12.71
N SER A 41 -10.48 6.11 12.73
CA SER A 41 -9.95 5.18 13.72
C SER A 41 -8.52 4.82 13.33
N GLY A 42 -7.54 5.33 14.09
CA GLY A 42 -6.12 4.95 13.94
C GLY A 42 -5.92 3.42 13.95
N TYR A 43 -6.83 2.66 14.56
CA TYR A 43 -6.87 1.20 14.51
C TYR A 43 -7.17 0.64 13.12
N ILE A 44 -8.11 1.24 12.38
CA ILE A 44 -8.42 0.86 10.99
C ILE A 44 -7.20 1.14 10.11
N LEU A 45 -6.52 2.27 10.32
CA LEU A 45 -5.33 2.65 9.56
C LEU A 45 -4.12 1.77 9.89
N LEU A 46 -3.97 1.34 11.15
CA LEU A 46 -3.01 0.32 11.52
C LEU A 46 -3.25 -0.98 10.73
N GLY A 47 -4.51 -1.46 10.74
CA GLY A 47 -4.89 -2.66 10.00
C GLY A 47 -4.66 -2.54 8.50
N ALA A 48 -5.04 -1.41 7.90
CA ALA A 48 -4.88 -1.17 6.47
C ALA A 48 -3.40 -1.10 6.05
N ASN A 49 -2.56 -0.38 6.80
CA ASN A 49 -1.13 -0.31 6.50
C ASN A 49 -0.43 -1.64 6.74
N ALA A 50 -0.81 -2.40 7.78
CA ALA A 50 -0.32 -3.77 7.97
C ALA A 50 -0.70 -4.67 6.78
N LEU A 51 -1.95 -4.57 6.29
CA LEU A 51 -2.39 -5.28 5.09
C LEU A 51 -1.55 -4.90 3.86
N GLY A 52 -1.23 -3.62 3.69
CA GLY A 52 -0.39 -3.15 2.60
C GLY A 52 1.06 -3.65 2.67
N ILE A 53 1.63 -3.79 3.89
CA ILE A 53 2.93 -4.46 4.10
C ILE A 53 2.85 -5.93 3.68
N VAL A 54 1.80 -6.64 4.09
CA VAL A 54 1.57 -8.03 3.69
C VAL A 54 1.46 -8.15 2.17
N GLY A 55 0.71 -7.24 1.53
CA GLY A 55 0.63 -7.15 0.08
C GLY A 55 2.00 -6.95 -0.57
N ALA A 56 2.83 -6.04 -0.05
CA ALA A 56 4.17 -5.78 -0.55
C ALA A 56 5.08 -7.02 -0.48
N LEU A 57 5.02 -7.79 0.62
CA LEU A 57 5.78 -9.03 0.77
C LEU A 57 5.32 -10.12 -0.22
N ILE A 58 4.03 -10.15 -0.55
CA ILE A 58 3.45 -11.13 -1.48
C ILE A 58 3.82 -10.82 -2.94
N VAL A 59 4.05 -9.55 -3.31
CA VAL A 59 4.35 -9.11 -4.69
C VAL A 59 5.52 -9.90 -5.31
N LEU A 60 6.51 -10.30 -4.52
CA LEU A 60 7.65 -11.10 -4.99
C LEU A 60 7.25 -12.44 -5.62
N LYS A 61 6.27 -13.13 -5.02
CA LYS A 61 5.84 -14.47 -5.47
C LYS A 61 4.56 -14.42 -6.30
N ARG A 62 3.63 -13.53 -5.94
CA ARG A 62 2.33 -13.36 -6.60
C ARG A 62 2.01 -11.87 -6.75
N HIS A 63 2.68 -11.22 -7.70
CA HIS A 63 2.48 -9.80 -8.04
C HIS A 63 1.02 -9.36 -8.06
N VAL A 64 0.14 -10.05 -8.80
CA VAL A 64 -1.28 -9.67 -8.89
C VAL A 64 -1.95 -9.66 -7.52
N ALA A 65 -1.80 -10.74 -6.74
CA ALA A 65 -2.41 -10.83 -5.41
C ALA A 65 -1.83 -9.79 -4.43
N GLY A 66 -0.51 -9.58 -4.46
CA GLY A 66 0.17 -8.59 -3.62
C GLY A 66 -0.27 -7.17 -3.94
N SER A 67 -0.35 -6.82 -5.23
CA SER A 67 -0.83 -5.52 -5.69
C SER A 67 -2.29 -5.26 -5.36
N VAL A 68 -3.15 -6.28 -5.42
CA VAL A 68 -4.56 -6.15 -5.01
C VAL A 68 -4.66 -5.83 -3.51
N LEU A 69 -3.88 -6.51 -2.67
CA LEU A 69 -3.85 -6.22 -1.23
C LEU A 69 -3.34 -4.81 -0.94
N MET A 70 -2.29 -4.38 -1.64
CA MET A 70 -1.78 -3.01 -1.54
C MET A 70 -2.82 -1.99 -2.04
N LEU A 71 -3.60 -2.32 -3.06
CA LEU A 71 -4.68 -1.46 -3.57
C LEU A 71 -5.78 -1.30 -2.52
N VAL A 72 -6.23 -2.40 -1.92
CA VAL A 72 -7.24 -2.36 -0.83
C VAL A 72 -6.73 -1.52 0.34
N ALA A 73 -5.46 -1.71 0.73
CA ALA A 73 -4.82 -0.87 1.73
C ALA A 73 -4.82 0.60 1.33
N THR A 74 -4.43 0.91 0.08
CA THR A 74 -4.39 2.29 -0.45
C THR A 74 -5.77 2.95 -0.42
N VAL A 75 -6.81 2.27 -0.91
CA VAL A 75 -8.18 2.80 -0.92
C VAL A 75 -8.65 3.06 0.51
N THR A 76 -8.40 2.11 1.42
CA THR A 76 -8.76 2.25 2.83
C THR A 76 -8.06 3.46 3.45
N VAL A 77 -6.76 3.62 3.17
CA VAL A 77 -5.91 4.71 3.69
C VAL A 77 -6.27 6.06 3.05
N MET A 78 -6.75 6.10 1.80
CA MET A 78 -7.18 7.35 1.16
C MET A 78 -8.59 7.78 1.55
N VAL A 79 -9.50 6.83 1.79
CA VAL A 79 -10.89 7.12 2.16
C VAL A 79 -11.03 7.40 3.66
N LEU A 80 -10.29 6.67 4.49
CA LEU A 80 -10.39 6.70 5.96
C LEU A 80 -9.13 7.28 6.63
N GLY A 81 -8.13 7.70 5.86
CA GLY A 81 -6.89 8.25 6.40
C GLY A 81 -6.93 9.76 6.56
N PHE A 82 -6.05 10.24 7.42
CA PHE A 82 -5.76 11.66 7.57
C PHE A 82 -5.12 12.20 6.28
N PRO A 83 -5.14 13.53 6.04
CA PRO A 83 -4.45 14.13 4.89
C PRO A 83 -3.00 13.67 4.73
N TRP A 84 -2.29 13.46 5.85
CA TRP A 84 -0.90 12.98 5.88
C TRP A 84 -0.71 11.54 5.36
N GLN A 85 -1.76 10.72 5.39
CA GLN A 85 -1.76 9.36 4.85
C GLN A 85 -1.77 9.32 3.32
N SER A 86 -2.00 10.47 2.65
CA SER A 86 -1.84 10.58 1.20
C SER A 86 -0.40 10.32 0.72
N ILE A 87 0.60 10.59 1.56
CA ILE A 87 2.01 10.35 1.27
C ILE A 87 2.28 8.83 1.12
N PRO A 88 2.05 7.98 2.15
CA PRO A 88 2.21 6.54 2.00
C PRO A 88 1.23 5.95 0.96
N GLY A 89 0.01 6.49 0.83
CA GLY A 89 -0.92 6.09 -0.22
C GLY A 89 -0.36 6.29 -1.64
N THR A 90 0.30 7.41 -1.91
CA THR A 90 0.92 7.68 -3.21
C THR A 90 2.07 6.71 -3.51
N VAL A 91 2.89 6.41 -2.50
CA VAL A 91 3.99 5.44 -2.63
C VAL A 91 3.45 4.03 -2.87
N TYR A 92 2.32 3.65 -2.26
CA TYR A 92 1.64 2.41 -2.59
C TYR A 92 1.19 2.35 -4.05
N ILE A 93 0.60 3.42 -4.58
CA ILE A 93 0.19 3.48 -5.99
C ILE A 93 1.40 3.26 -6.91
N MET A 94 2.53 3.93 -6.63
CA MET A 94 3.77 3.72 -7.41
C MET A 94 4.23 2.26 -7.37
N ALA A 95 4.23 1.64 -6.19
CA ALA A 95 4.62 0.25 -6.04
C ALA A 95 3.67 -0.72 -6.78
N ILE A 96 2.36 -0.46 -6.75
CA ILE A 96 1.35 -1.25 -7.48
C ILE A 96 1.55 -1.14 -8.98
N VAL A 97 1.70 0.09 -9.51
CA VAL A 97 1.87 0.33 -10.94
C VAL A 97 3.13 -0.38 -11.44
N LEU A 98 4.25 -0.23 -10.73
CA LEU A 98 5.50 -0.91 -11.09
C LEU A 98 5.36 -2.43 -11.05
N ALA A 99 4.60 -2.99 -10.10
CA ALA A 99 4.37 -4.43 -9.99
C ALA A 99 3.47 -5.01 -11.08
N MET A 100 2.62 -4.17 -11.68
CA MET A 100 1.74 -4.54 -12.79
C MET A 100 2.41 -4.42 -14.17
N VAL A 101 3.53 -3.71 -14.26
CA VAL A 101 4.29 -3.62 -15.52
C VAL A 101 5.05 -4.93 -15.76
N PRO A 102 4.87 -5.58 -16.93
CA PRO A 102 5.58 -6.82 -17.25
C PRO A 102 7.09 -6.57 -17.33
N VAL A 103 7.86 -7.35 -16.58
CA VAL A 103 9.33 -7.26 -16.60
C VAL A 103 9.83 -7.96 -17.87
N LYS A 104 10.89 -7.46 -18.51
CA LYS A 104 11.52 -8.06 -19.71
C LYS A 104 11.72 -9.58 -19.62
N ALA A 105 11.98 -10.11 -18.43
CA ALA A 105 12.12 -11.55 -18.18
C ALA A 105 10.83 -12.35 -18.42
N ASP A 106 9.66 -11.81 -18.07
CA ASP A 106 8.37 -12.46 -18.30
C ASP A 106 8.01 -12.43 -19.80
N ILE A 107 8.35 -11.33 -20.50
CA ILE A 107 8.16 -11.17 -21.95
C ILE A 107 9.01 -12.19 -22.73
N GLN A 108 10.29 -12.35 -22.35
CA GLN A 108 11.17 -13.32 -22.99
C GLN A 108 10.76 -14.77 -22.73
N LYS A 109 10.20 -15.07 -21.56
CA LYS A 109 9.73 -16.41 -21.22
C LYS A 109 8.47 -16.77 -22.00
N ALA A 110 7.50 -15.86 -22.07
CA ALA A 110 6.29 -16.02 -22.89
C ALA A 110 6.62 -16.15 -24.40
N GLY A 111 7.60 -15.39 -24.89
CA GLY A 111 8.06 -15.50 -26.28
C GLY A 111 8.70 -16.86 -26.61
N LYS A 112 9.36 -17.52 -25.64
CA LYS A 112 9.92 -18.87 -25.82
C LYS A 112 8.87 -19.98 -25.72
N GLU A 113 7.83 -19.77 -24.93
CA GLU A 113 6.75 -20.74 -24.74
C GLU A 113 5.82 -20.79 -25.97
N ASN A 114 5.58 -19.63 -26.61
CA ASN A 114 4.82 -19.53 -27.86
C ASN A 114 5.61 -19.93 -29.12
N ALA A 115 6.91 -20.21 -29.00
CA ALA A 115 7.78 -20.62 -30.10
C ALA A 115 8.05 -22.15 -30.11
N LYS A 116 7.40 -22.90 -29.23
CA LYS A 116 7.35 -24.37 -29.23
C LYS A 116 5.99 -24.84 -29.72
#